data_AF-A0A7S2L8E2-F1
#
_entry.id   AF-A0A7S2L8E2-F1
#
_cell.length_a   1.000
_cell.length_b   1.000
_cell.length_c   1.000
_cell.angle_alpha   90.00
_cell.angle_beta   90.00
_cell.angle_gamma   90.00
#
_symmetry.space_group_name_H-M   'P 1'
#
loop_
_entity.id
_entity.type
_entity.pdbx_description
1 polymer ?
#
loop_
_entity_poly.entity_id
_entity_poly.type
_entity_poly.pdbx_seq_one_letter_code
_entity_poly.pdbx_strand_id
1 'polypeptide(L)'
;GGLAVDLHGPGASITTQVVERVWRRICPGILDELDAPSSLRCIAPRPLLVINGALDPRCPAEGVRQAVAAAEHEWRLQGAAAGSLQLHIAEGVEHEVTAAM
;
A
#
# COMPACT_ATOMS: atom_id res chain seq x y z
N GLY A 1 -16.49 23.60 7.10
CA GLY A 1 -15.48 23.43 6.04
C GLY A 1 -14.35 24.39 6.31
N GLY A 2 -13.19 23.91 6.75
CA GLY A 2 -12.01 24.75 6.97
C GLY A 2 -11.38 25.14 5.63
N LEU A 3 -10.95 26.39 5.50
CA LEU A 3 -10.24 26.89 4.33
C LEU A 3 -8.98 26.04 4.09
N ALA A 4 -8.70 25.72 2.82
CA ALA A 4 -7.46 25.06 2.45
C ALA A 4 -6.29 26.01 2.76
N VAL A 5 -5.38 25.57 3.62
CA VAL A 5 -4.14 26.31 3.91
C VAL A 5 -3.17 26.00 2.78
N ASP A 6 -2.66 27.05 2.13
CA ASP A 6 -1.57 26.89 1.18
C ASP A 6 -0.32 26.40 1.94
N LEU A 7 0.17 25.22 1.57
CA LEU A 7 1.40 24.65 2.13
C LEU A 7 2.63 25.07 1.30
N HIS A 8 2.44 25.81 0.22
CA HIS A 8 3.49 26.37 -0.62
C HIS A 8 3.99 27.71 -0.07
N GLY A 9 5.30 27.95 -0.19
CA GLY A 9 5.97 29.18 0.22
C GLY A 9 7.43 29.21 -0.22
N PRO A 10 8.11 30.37 -0.20
CA PRO A 10 9.53 30.45 -0.52
C PRO A 10 10.34 29.53 0.41
N GLY A 11 11.04 28.53 -0.16
CA GLY A 11 11.78 27.53 0.62
C GLY A 11 10.96 26.33 1.10
N ALA A 12 9.71 26.16 0.64
CA ALA A 12 8.92 24.97 0.96
C ALA A 12 9.61 23.69 0.44
N SER A 13 9.77 22.71 1.33
CA SER A 13 10.33 21.39 1.05
C SER A 13 9.30 20.29 1.29
N ILE A 14 9.46 19.17 0.61
CA ILE A 14 8.66 17.97 0.89
C ILE A 14 9.11 17.42 2.24
N THR A 15 8.25 17.59 3.24
CA THR A 15 8.43 17.04 4.60
C THR A 15 7.31 16.04 4.89
N THR A 16 7.53 15.14 5.84
CA THR A 16 6.50 14.20 6.31
C THR A 16 5.21 14.93 6.71
N GLN A 17 5.32 16.08 7.40
CA GLN A 17 4.16 16.87 7.81
C GLN A 17 3.36 17.42 6.62
N VAL A 18 4.02 17.83 5.54
CA VAL A 18 3.34 18.28 4.31
C VAL A 18 2.63 17.11 3.66
N VAL A 19 3.30 15.97 3.52
CA VAL A 19 2.74 14.75 2.92
C VAL A 19 1.52 14.26 3.72
N GLU A 20 1.61 14.19 5.04
CA GLU A 20 0.49 13.80 5.91
C GLU A 20 -0.72 14.73 5.76
N ARG A 21 -0.51 16.05 5.77
CA ARG A 21 -1.60 17.02 5.62
C ARG A 21 -2.30 16.89 4.26
N VAL A 22 -1.52 16.68 3.20
CA VAL A 22 -2.04 16.43 1.85
C VAL A 22 -2.91 15.17 1.85
N TRP A 23 -2.41 14.06 2.38
CA TRP A 23 -3.15 12.80 2.41
C TRP A 23 -4.40 12.84 3.29
N ARG A 24 -4.35 13.47 4.47
CA ARG A 24 -5.54 13.70 5.32
C ARG A 24 -6.62 14.52 4.62
N ARG A 25 -6.24 15.37 3.67
CA ARG A 25 -7.18 16.19 2.90
C ARG A 25 -7.74 15.45 1.68
N ILE A 26 -6.89 14.76 0.93
CA ILE A 26 -7.26 14.07 -0.32
C ILE A 26 -8.03 12.79 -0.02
N CYS A 27 -7.58 12.00 0.95
CA CYS A 27 -8.17 10.73 1.32
C CYS A 27 -8.22 10.60 2.85
N PRO A 28 -9.24 11.18 3.51
CA PRO A 28 -9.43 11.02 4.95
C PRO A 28 -9.48 9.52 5.33
N GLY A 29 -8.70 9.12 6.33
CA GLY A 29 -8.55 7.72 6.76
C GLY A 29 -7.40 6.95 6.10
N ILE A 30 -6.74 7.49 5.07
CA ILE A 30 -5.64 6.78 4.37
C ILE A 30 -4.39 6.57 5.23
N LEU A 31 -4.16 7.43 6.23
CA LEU A 31 -3.05 7.25 7.16
C LEU A 31 -3.37 6.29 8.31
N ASP A 32 -4.63 5.86 8.37
CA ASP A 32 -5.22 5.16 9.50
C ASP A 32 -5.88 3.84 9.00
N GLU A 33 -7.22 3.73 9.02
CA GLU A 33 -7.91 2.47 8.70
C GLU A 33 -7.98 2.08 7.22
N LEU A 34 -7.69 3.00 6.29
CA LEU A 34 -7.84 2.76 4.85
C LEU A 34 -6.54 2.41 4.13
N ASP A 35 -5.40 2.41 4.82
CA ASP A 35 -4.11 2.04 4.20
C ASP A 35 -4.07 0.54 3.81
N ALA A 36 -3.11 0.19 2.96
CA ALA A 36 -2.95 -1.16 2.40
C ALA A 36 -2.97 -2.28 3.46
N PRO A 37 -2.23 -2.23 4.59
CA PRO A 37 -2.26 -3.29 5.60
C PRO A 37 -3.66 -3.51 6.21
N SER A 38 -4.47 -2.45 6.29
CA SER A 38 -5.84 -2.53 6.80
C SER A 38 -6.85 -2.93 5.74
N SER A 39 -6.68 -2.47 4.51
CA SER A 39 -7.62 -2.73 3.41
C SER A 39 -7.46 -4.12 2.80
N LEU A 40 -6.23 -4.63 2.66
CA LEU A 40 -5.96 -5.95 2.09
C LEU A 40 -6.62 -7.09 2.88
N ARG A 41 -6.64 -7.00 4.21
CA ARG A 41 -7.25 -8.02 5.08
C ARG A 41 -8.75 -8.22 4.80
N CYS A 42 -9.46 -7.18 4.35
CA CYS A 42 -10.88 -7.23 4.02
C CYS A 42 -11.20 -8.10 2.79
N ILE A 43 -10.18 -8.54 2.04
CA ILE A 43 -10.37 -9.44 0.90
C ILE A 43 -10.51 -10.91 1.35
N ALA A 44 -10.05 -11.25 2.55
CA ALA A 44 -10.11 -12.60 3.10
C ALA A 44 -11.53 -13.20 3.06
N PRO A 45 -11.67 -14.52 2.86
CA PRO A 45 -10.65 -15.50 2.51
C PRO A 45 -10.47 -15.68 0.99
N ARG A 46 -10.96 -14.75 0.16
CA ARG A 46 -10.96 -14.91 -1.30
C ARG A 46 -9.53 -15.06 -1.84
N PRO A 47 -9.26 -15.94 -2.81
CA PRO A 47 -7.93 -16.06 -3.39
C PRO A 47 -7.41 -14.71 -3.94
N LEU A 48 -6.18 -14.35 -3.60
CA LEU A 48 -5.52 -13.11 -4.00
C LEU A 48 -4.04 -13.35 -4.32
N LEU A 49 -3.60 -12.85 -5.48
CA LEU A 49 -2.20 -12.73 -5.87
C LEU A 49 -1.81 -11.25 -5.86
N VAL A 50 -0.79 -10.90 -5.09
CA VAL A 50 -0.17 -9.57 -5.08
C VAL A 50 1.13 -9.64 -5.85
N ILE A 51 1.33 -8.71 -6.79
CA ILE A 51 2.51 -8.66 -7.65
C ILE A 51 3.13 -7.27 -7.57
N ASN A 52 4.46 -7.18 -7.46
CA ASN A 52 5.18 -5.90 -7.48
C ASN A 52 6.56 -6.05 -8.12
N GLY A 53 7.05 -4.99 -8.78
CA GLY A 53 8.45 -4.91 -9.19
C GLY A 53 9.38 -4.74 -7.99
N ALA A 54 10.54 -5.41 -7.99
CA ALA A 54 11.53 -5.28 -6.93
C ALA A 54 12.12 -3.85 -6.86
N LEU A 55 12.16 -3.17 -8.00
CA LEU A 55 12.77 -1.85 -8.17
C LEU A 55 11.73 -0.72 -8.30
N ASP A 56 10.44 -1.00 -8.08
CA ASP A 56 9.39 0.01 -8.23
C ASP A 56 9.58 1.15 -7.19
N PRO A 57 9.92 2.39 -7.64
CA PRO A 57 10.13 3.51 -6.72
C PRO A 57 8.82 4.10 -6.19
N ARG A 58 7.68 3.79 -6.81
CA ARG A 58 6.33 4.27 -6.44
C ARG A 58 5.70 3.36 -5.39
N CYS A 59 5.98 2.05 -5.49
CA CYS A 59 5.52 1.02 -4.57
C CYS A 59 6.72 0.24 -4.01
N PRO A 60 7.41 0.76 -2.98
CA PRO A 60 8.55 0.07 -2.40
C PRO A 60 8.17 -1.33 -1.92
N ALA A 61 8.93 -2.35 -2.34
CA ALA A 61 8.62 -3.75 -2.08
C ALA A 61 8.48 -4.08 -0.57
N GLU A 62 9.15 -3.31 0.29
CA GLU A 62 9.04 -3.47 1.74
C GLU A 62 7.65 -3.09 2.27
N GLY A 63 7.06 -2.01 1.78
CA GLY A 63 5.68 -1.64 2.15
C GLY A 63 4.67 -2.69 1.67
N VAL A 64 4.89 -3.25 0.48
CA VAL A 64 4.05 -4.34 -0.06
C VAL A 64 4.13 -5.58 0.83
N ARG A 65 5.34 -5.99 1.23
CA ARG A 65 5.55 -7.12 2.15
C ARG A 65 4.83 -6.91 3.49
N GLN A 66 4.91 -5.72 4.06
CA GLN A 66 4.21 -5.40 5.31
C GLN A 66 2.69 -5.51 5.16
N ALA A 67 2.14 -5.02 4.05
CA ALA A 67 0.70 -5.10 3.81
C ALA A 67 0.22 -6.56 3.60
N VAL A 68 0.98 -7.38 2.88
CA VAL A 68 0.67 -8.81 2.69
C VAL A 68 0.77 -9.57 4.02
N ALA A 69 1.80 -9.34 4.82
CA ALA A 69 1.96 -10.00 6.12
C ALA A 69 0.80 -9.69 7.09
N ALA A 70 0.27 -8.45 7.06
CA ALA A 70 -0.93 -8.09 7.81
C ALA A 70 -2.18 -8.86 7.31
N ALA A 71 -2.32 -9.04 6.00
CA ALA A 71 -3.43 -9.77 5.40
C ALA A 71 -3.36 -11.29 5.64
N GLU A 72 -2.15 -11.89 5.64
CA GLU A 72 -1.94 -13.31 5.94
C GLU A 72 -2.51 -13.70 7.30
N HIS A 73 -2.49 -12.77 8.27
CA HIS A 73 -3.09 -13.00 9.57
C HIS A 73 -4.60 -13.27 9.46
N GLU A 74 -5.32 -12.46 8.70
CA GLU A 74 -6.76 -12.58 8.52
C GLU A 74 -7.15 -13.81 7.69
N TRP A 75 -6.40 -14.14 6.63
CA TRP A 75 -6.62 -15.37 5.86
C TRP A 75 -6.58 -16.62 6.75
N ARG A 76 -5.62 -16.67 7.69
CA ARG A 76 -5.50 -17.76 8.64
C ARG A 76 -6.68 -17.83 9.61
N LEU A 77 -7.13 -16.68 10.12
CA LEU A 77 -8.29 -16.61 11.02
C LEU A 77 -9.58 -17.07 10.33
N GLN A 78 -9.74 -16.74 9.04
CA GLN A 78 -10.88 -17.13 8.23
C GLN A 78 -10.79 -18.58 7.70
N GLY A 79 -9.74 -19.33 8.05
CA GLY A 79 -9.56 -20.72 7.62
C GLY A 79 -9.33 -20.88 6.11
N ALA A 80 -8.72 -19.88 5.46
CA ALA A 80 -8.43 -19.93 4.03
C ALA A 80 -7.47 -21.08 3.70
N ALA A 81 -7.64 -21.68 2.52
CA ALA A 81 -6.77 -22.76 2.06
C ALA A 81 -5.33 -22.25 1.89
N ALA A 82 -4.34 -23.12 2.13
CA ALA A 82 -2.93 -22.79 1.92
C ALA A 82 -2.70 -22.29 0.49
N GLY A 83 -1.93 -21.21 0.34
CA GLY A 83 -1.65 -20.61 -0.96
C GLY A 83 -2.79 -19.75 -1.53
N SER A 84 -3.87 -19.49 -0.79
CA SER A 84 -4.95 -18.56 -1.21
C SER A 84 -4.51 -17.09 -1.19
N LEU A 85 -3.42 -16.76 -0.50
CA LEU A 85 -2.75 -15.47 -0.57
C LEU A 85 -1.31 -15.71 -1.03
N GLN A 86 -0.89 -15.02 -2.08
CA GLN A 86 0.45 -15.14 -2.65
C GLN A 86 1.03 -13.76 -2.92
N LEU A 87 2.35 -13.64 -2.76
CA LEU A 87 3.12 -12.45 -3.11
C LEU A 87 4.22 -12.84 -4.10
N HIS A 88 4.25 -12.17 -5.25
CA HIS A 88 5.32 -12.27 -6.23
C HIS A 88 6.05 -10.94 -6.36
N ILE A 89 7.36 -10.92 -6.05
CA ILE A 89 8.23 -9.78 -6.28
C ILE A 89 9.11 -10.08 -7.49
N ALA A 90 8.93 -9.33 -8.57
CA ALA A 90 9.65 -9.55 -9.82
C ALA A 90 11.00 -8.81 -9.81
N GLU A 91 12.08 -9.57 -9.84
CA GLU A 91 13.46 -9.03 -9.83
C GLU A 91 13.76 -8.24 -11.11
N GLY A 92 14.48 -7.12 -10.96
CA GLY A 92 14.87 -6.26 -12.08
C GLY A 92 13.73 -5.48 -12.74
N VAL A 93 12.50 -5.55 -12.21
CA VAL A 93 11.34 -4.81 -12.73
C VAL A 93 11.05 -3.59 -11.86
N GLU A 94 10.85 -2.44 -12.50
CA GLU A 94 10.39 -1.20 -11.87
C GLU A 94 8.84 -1.14 -11.84
N HIS A 95 8.25 0.01 -12.17
CA HIS A 95 6.80 0.20 -12.23
C HIS A 95 6.24 -0.20 -13.60
N GLU A 96 6.27 -1.49 -13.91
CA GLU A 96 5.84 -2.05 -15.18
C GLU A 96 5.21 -3.44 -15.01
N VAL A 97 4.21 -3.75 -15.86
CA VAL A 97 3.67 -5.11 -15.98
C VAL A 97 4.39 -5.81 -17.12
N THR A 98 5.08 -6.91 -16.83
CA THR A 98 5.86 -7.68 -17.80
C THR A 98 5.28 -9.08 -18.01
N ALA A 99 5.71 -9.78 -19.05
CA ALA A 99 5.28 -11.16 -19.31
C ALA A 99 5.78 -12.18 -18.26
N ALA A 100 6.74 -11.78 -17.41
CA ALA A 100 7.30 -12.62 -16.35
C ALA A 100 6.53 -12.49 -15.03
N MET A 101 5.55 -11.58 -14.96
CA MET A 101 4.64 -11.34 -13.84
C MET A 101 3.30 -12.06 -14.06
#